data_AF-A0A7C5NVS0-F1
#
_entry.id   AF-A0A7C5NVS0-F1
#
_cell.length_a   1.000
_cell.length_b   1.000
_cell.length_c   1.000
_cell.angle_alpha   90.00
_cell.angle_beta   90.00
_cell.angle_gamma   90.00
#
_symmetry.space_group_name_H-M   'P 1'
#
loop_
_entity.id
_entity.type
_entity.pdbx_description
1 polymer ?
#
loop_
_entity_poly.entity_id
_entity_poly.type
_entity_poly.pdbx_seq_one_letter_code
_entity_poly.pdbx_strand_id
1 'polypeptide(L)'
;AGFAYWMGMRLELGLGVSLAAGVAAIIGHDWPLYLRFHGGRGLGASLGVLLLVFPLGFLWVLFMTAMGYLFGKNAAITLSGLVTLPAWAHFTRQPREVVWATVAMLVLTVIKRLEANREPLPPGRERWEVLARRVLLDRDIQDWESWAHRRPE
;
A
#
# COMPACT_ATOMS: atom_id res chain seq x y z
N ALA A 1 7.09 2.96 -9.90
CA ALA A 1 6.45 4.18 -9.37
C ALA A 1 7.44 5.31 -9.10
N GLY A 2 8.48 5.11 -8.28
CA GLY A 2 9.52 6.14 -8.04
C GLY A 2 10.13 6.73 -9.32
N PHE A 3 10.46 5.87 -10.30
CA PHE A 3 10.94 6.31 -11.61
C PHE A 3 9.96 7.24 -12.36
N ALA A 4 8.65 6.97 -12.30
CA ALA A 4 7.65 7.81 -12.95
C ALA A 4 7.57 9.20 -12.30
N TYR A 5 7.61 9.26 -10.97
CA TYR A 5 7.73 10.52 -10.24
C TYR A 5 9.02 11.27 -10.62
N TRP A 6 10.16 10.57 -10.61
CA TRP A 6 11.45 11.14 -10.94
C TRP A 6 11.48 11.72 -12.36
N MET A 7 10.92 11.00 -13.33
CA MET A 7 10.82 11.46 -14.71
C MET A 7 9.96 12.73 -14.82
N GLY A 8 8.82 12.78 -14.12
CA GLY A 8 7.99 13.99 -14.08
C GLY A 8 8.75 15.22 -13.56
N MET A 9 9.58 15.02 -12.54
CA MET A 9 10.45 16.08 -12.00
C MET A 9 11.55 16.48 -13.00
N ARG A 10 12.11 15.52 -13.75
CA ARG A 10 13.11 15.80 -14.80
C ARG A 10 12.55 16.56 -16.00
N LEU A 11 11.26 16.40 -16.26
CA LEU A 11 10.52 17.11 -17.31
C LEU A 11 9.90 18.42 -16.82
N GLU A 12 10.23 18.86 -15.60
CA GLU A 12 9.75 20.13 -15.01
C GLU A 12 8.22 20.26 -14.94
N LEU A 13 7.49 19.13 -14.86
CA LEU A 13 6.02 19.10 -14.83
C LEU A 13 5.42 19.60 -13.50
N GLY A 14 6.27 19.91 -12.52
CA GLY A 14 5.87 20.31 -11.17
C GLY A 14 5.60 19.12 -10.24
N LEU A 15 5.61 19.42 -8.93
CA LEU A 15 5.49 18.41 -7.87
C LEU A 15 4.19 17.62 -7.94
N GLY A 16 3.06 18.31 -8.14
CA GLY A 16 1.74 17.68 -8.17
C GLY A 16 1.57 16.68 -9.31
N VAL A 17 1.96 17.07 -10.54
CA VAL A 17 1.89 16.19 -11.71
C VAL A 17 2.84 15.01 -11.58
N SER A 18 4.05 15.25 -11.08
CA SER A 18 5.04 14.20 -10.84
C SER A 18 4.55 13.18 -9.81
N LEU A 19 3.93 13.63 -8.72
CA LEU A 19 3.32 12.75 -7.72
C LEU A 19 2.12 11.99 -8.30
N ALA A 20 1.28 12.63 -9.09
CA ALA A 20 0.17 11.97 -9.79
C ALA A 20 0.68 10.86 -10.71
N ALA A 21 1.78 11.09 -11.45
CA ALA A 21 2.43 10.06 -12.26
C ALA A 21 2.98 8.90 -11.41
N GLY A 22 3.58 9.22 -10.26
CA GLY A 22 4.00 8.22 -9.27
C GLY A 22 2.85 7.35 -8.77
N VAL A 23 1.72 7.98 -8.41
CA VAL A 23 0.49 7.30 -7.95
C VAL A 23 -0.14 6.48 -9.07
N ALA A 24 -0.21 6.99 -10.30
CA ALA A 24 -0.70 6.23 -11.46
C ALA A 24 0.14 4.96 -11.70
N ALA A 25 1.46 5.03 -11.50
CA ALA A 25 2.32 3.87 -11.57
C ALA A 25 2.14 2.88 -10.40
N ILE A 26 1.69 3.34 -9.22
CA ILE A 26 1.27 2.45 -8.12
C ILE A 26 -0.01 1.71 -8.52
N ILE A 27 -1.01 2.44 -9.07
CA ILE A 27 -2.25 1.83 -9.56
C ILE A 27 -1.96 0.77 -10.62
N GLY A 28 -1.09 1.05 -11.59
CA GLY A 28 -0.71 0.07 -12.62
C GLY A 28 0.02 -1.17 -12.06
N HIS A 29 0.74 -1.03 -10.94
CA HIS A 29 1.41 -2.14 -10.26
C HIS A 29 0.43 -3.02 -9.46
N ASP A 30 -0.59 -2.40 -8.86
CA ASP A 30 -1.59 -3.09 -8.03
C ASP A 30 -2.69 -3.74 -8.89
N TRP A 31 -2.97 -3.15 -10.05
CA TRP A 31 -3.98 -3.57 -11.02
C TRP A 31 -3.42 -3.71 -12.44
N PRO A 32 -2.41 -4.57 -12.66
CA PRO A 32 -1.79 -4.74 -13.98
C PRO A 32 -2.77 -5.39 -14.96
N LEU A 33 -3.03 -4.72 -16.08
CA LEU A 33 -3.93 -5.20 -17.14
C LEU A 33 -3.51 -6.57 -17.68
N TYR A 34 -2.20 -6.77 -17.85
CA TYR A 34 -1.61 -7.99 -18.41
C TYR A 34 -1.67 -9.19 -17.46
N LEU A 35 -1.91 -8.99 -16.16
CA LEU A 35 -2.17 -10.07 -15.19
C LEU A 35 -3.64 -10.12 -14.77
N ARG A 36 -4.55 -9.64 -15.63
CA ARG A 36 -6.00 -9.63 -15.37
C ARG A 36 -6.35 -8.96 -14.03
N PHE A 37 -5.65 -7.87 -13.69
CA PHE A 37 -5.81 -7.12 -12.44
C PHE A 37 -5.33 -7.85 -11.15
N HIS A 38 -4.55 -8.94 -11.29
CA HIS A 38 -3.90 -9.61 -10.17
C HIS A 38 -2.49 -9.05 -10.00
N GLY A 39 -2.32 -8.18 -9.00
CA GLY A 39 -1.09 -7.42 -8.79
C GLY A 39 -0.63 -7.40 -7.34
N GLY A 40 0.32 -6.50 -7.08
CA GLY A 40 0.83 -6.25 -5.73
C GLY A 40 -0.15 -5.51 -4.83
N ARG A 41 0.28 -5.22 -3.59
CA ARG A 41 -0.50 -4.48 -2.58
C ARG A 41 0.04 -3.07 -2.32
N GLY A 42 0.70 -2.48 -3.31
CA GLY A 42 1.09 -1.07 -3.30
C GLY A 42 2.30 -0.70 -2.44
N LEU A 43 2.70 -1.50 -1.45
CA LEU A 43 3.75 -1.11 -0.49
C LEU A 43 5.11 -0.83 -1.15
N GLY A 44 5.64 -1.77 -1.93
CA GLY A 44 6.95 -1.61 -2.60
C GLY A 44 6.94 -0.47 -3.63
N ALA A 45 5.85 -0.34 -4.38
CA ALA A 45 5.67 0.76 -5.33
C ALA A 45 5.62 2.12 -4.61
N SER A 46 4.89 2.21 -3.49
CA SER A 46 4.79 3.41 -2.65
C SER A 46 6.13 3.80 -2.04
N LEU A 47 6.88 2.82 -1.51
CA LEU A 47 8.23 3.04 -0.97
C LEU A 47 9.17 3.67 -2.01
N GLY A 48 9.07 3.26 -3.28
CA GLY A 48 9.86 3.86 -4.36
C GLY A 48 9.57 5.35 -4.58
N VAL A 49 8.33 5.81 -4.39
CA VAL A 49 7.99 7.24 -4.45
C VAL A 49 8.45 7.95 -3.18
N LEU A 50 8.17 7.37 -2.01
CA LEU A 50 8.55 7.93 -0.71
C LEU A 50 10.05 8.14 -0.58
N LEU A 51 10.87 7.21 -1.10
CA LEU A 51 12.33 7.33 -1.07
C LEU A 51 12.82 8.63 -1.72
N LEU A 52 12.12 9.11 -2.74
CA LEU A 52 12.52 10.30 -3.50
C LEU A 52 11.87 11.58 -3.00
N VAL A 53 10.62 11.52 -2.53
CA VAL A 53 9.86 12.72 -2.14
C VAL A 53 9.84 12.97 -0.64
N PHE A 54 9.87 11.92 0.18
CA PHE A 54 9.81 12.03 1.63
C PHE A 54 10.65 10.91 2.29
N PRO A 55 12.00 11.03 2.28
CA PRO A 55 12.89 9.98 2.78
C PRO A 55 12.63 9.57 4.23
N LEU A 56 12.26 10.51 5.12
CA LEU A 56 11.87 10.20 6.50
C LEU A 56 10.58 9.37 6.56
N GLY A 57 9.61 9.64 5.68
CA GLY A 57 8.41 8.82 5.53
C GLY A 57 8.72 7.41 5.00
N PHE A 58 9.67 7.29 4.06
CA PHE A 58 10.20 5.99 3.63
C PHE A 58 10.78 5.20 4.79
N LEU A 59 11.67 5.82 5.59
CA LEU A 59 12.27 5.18 6.76
C LEU A 59 11.23 4.78 7.80
N TRP A 60 10.20 5.60 7.99
CA TRP A 60 9.09 5.30 8.90
C TRP A 60 8.32 4.05 8.47
N VAL A 61 7.89 3.97 7.21
CA VAL A 61 7.16 2.79 6.70
C VAL A 61 8.07 1.56 6.71
N LEU A 62 9.34 1.72 6.36
CA LEU A 62 10.32 0.62 6.40
C LEU A 62 10.52 0.11 7.83
N PHE A 63 10.66 1.00 8.81
CA PHE A 63 10.75 0.66 10.22
C PHE A 63 9.52 -0.11 10.70
N MET A 64 8.31 0.38 10.39
CA MET A 64 7.06 -0.30 10.74
C MET A 64 6.95 -1.68 10.08
N THR A 65 7.40 -1.80 8.83
CA THR A 65 7.43 -3.09 8.12
C THR A 65 8.42 -4.05 8.79
N ALA A 66 9.61 -3.58 9.17
CA ALA A 66 10.62 -4.37 9.88
C ALA A 66 10.13 -4.82 11.25
N MET A 67 9.48 -3.93 12.02
CA MET A 67 8.82 -4.30 13.28
C MET A 67 7.72 -5.34 13.04
N GLY A 68 6.93 -5.16 11.99
CA GLY A 68 5.96 -6.14 11.52
C GLY A 68 6.56 -7.54 11.43
N TYR A 69 7.66 -7.66 10.68
CA TYR A 69 8.40 -8.90 10.48
C TYR A 69 8.94 -9.50 11.79
N LEU A 70 9.54 -8.69 12.66
CA LEU A 70 10.12 -9.16 13.92
C LEU A 70 9.07 -9.69 14.90
N PHE A 71 7.87 -9.11 14.92
CA PHE A 71 6.79 -9.51 15.84
C PHE A 71 5.80 -10.52 15.23
N GLY A 72 6.04 -11.02 14.01
CA GLY A 72 5.13 -11.94 13.31
C GLY A 72 3.76 -11.33 12.97
N LYS A 73 3.62 -10.00 13.03
CA LYS A 73 2.38 -9.24 12.76
C LYS A 73 2.55 -8.29 11.56
N ASN A 74 3.17 -8.81 10.50
CA ASN A 74 3.67 -8.04 9.36
C ASN A 74 2.60 -7.12 8.76
N ALA A 75 1.41 -7.65 8.46
CA ALA A 75 0.36 -6.93 7.76
C ALA A 75 -0.24 -5.76 8.58
N ALA A 76 -0.50 -5.99 9.86
CA ALA A 76 -1.17 -5.02 10.74
C ALA A 76 -0.23 -3.88 11.13
N ILE A 77 1.01 -4.21 11.51
CA ILE A 77 2.00 -3.19 11.89
C ILE A 77 2.38 -2.35 10.67
N THR A 78 2.58 -2.96 9.50
CA THR A 78 2.83 -2.22 8.26
C THR A 78 1.67 -1.26 7.92
N LEU A 79 0.42 -1.70 8.08
CA LEU A 79 -0.73 -0.84 7.85
C LEU A 79 -0.76 0.33 8.82
N SER A 80 -0.43 0.13 10.10
CA SER A 80 -0.34 1.22 11.08
C SER A 80 0.69 2.29 10.67
N GLY A 81 1.81 1.86 10.08
CA GLY A 81 2.81 2.76 9.49
C GLY A 81 2.25 3.61 8.36
N LEU A 82 1.46 3.01 7.46
CA LEU A 82 0.79 3.72 6.37
C LEU A 82 -0.34 4.64 6.87
N VAL A 83 -1.08 4.24 7.89
CA VAL A 83 -2.16 5.05 8.50
C VAL A 83 -1.59 6.31 9.17
N THR A 84 -0.44 6.18 9.83
CA THR A 84 0.23 7.30 10.53
C THR A 84 1.01 8.21 9.58
N LEU A 85 1.33 7.73 8.37
CA LEU A 85 2.18 8.46 7.42
C LEU A 85 1.63 9.83 6.98
N PRO A 86 0.34 10.02 6.65
CA PRO A 86 -0.20 11.34 6.31
C PRO A 86 -0.10 12.34 7.46
N ALA A 87 -0.38 11.90 8.69
CA ALA A 87 -0.23 12.73 9.87
C ALA A 87 1.24 13.13 10.04
N TRP A 88 2.16 12.17 9.90
CA TRP A 88 3.60 12.43 9.97
C TRP A 88 4.09 13.41 8.89
N ALA A 89 3.61 13.27 7.65
CA ALA A 89 3.90 14.20 6.56
C ALA A 89 3.38 15.62 6.88
N HIS A 90 2.18 15.73 7.46
CA HIS A 90 1.63 17.01 7.90
C HIS A 90 2.46 17.64 9.03
N PHE A 91 2.80 16.87 10.08
CA PHE A 91 3.58 17.35 11.23
C PHE A 91 4.99 17.81 10.83
N THR A 92 5.61 17.13 9.87
CA THR A 92 6.93 17.49 9.32
C THR A 92 6.85 18.59 8.26
N ARG A 93 5.68 19.23 8.09
CA ARG A 93 5.42 20.35 7.17
C ARG A 93 5.79 20.04 5.71
N GLN A 94 5.53 18.80 5.27
CA GLN A 94 5.68 18.45 3.86
C GLN A 94 4.71 19.27 2.98
N PRO A 95 5.04 19.49 1.70
CA PRO A 95 4.10 20.11 0.76
C PRO A 95 2.76 19.38 0.74
N ARG A 96 1.67 20.12 0.53
CA ARG A 96 0.30 19.56 0.52
C ARG A 96 0.16 18.42 -0.47
N GLU A 97 0.85 18.48 -1.60
CA GLU A 97 0.85 17.46 -2.64
C GLU A 97 1.42 16.13 -2.11
N VAL A 98 2.46 16.18 -1.27
CA VAL A 98 3.07 15.01 -0.63
C VAL A 98 2.11 14.43 0.41
N VAL A 99 1.47 15.27 1.22
CA VAL A 99 0.46 14.83 2.19
C VAL A 99 -0.67 14.08 1.47
N TRP A 100 -1.24 14.66 0.41
CA TRP A 100 -2.28 14.00 -0.39
C TRP A 100 -1.78 12.72 -1.09
N ALA A 101 -0.53 12.67 -1.54
CA ALA A 101 0.05 11.46 -2.10
C ALA A 101 0.13 10.33 -1.06
N THR A 102 0.49 10.63 0.19
CA THR A 102 0.50 9.63 1.27
C THR A 102 -0.90 9.14 1.64
N VAL A 103 -1.91 10.02 1.61
CA VAL A 103 -3.33 9.63 1.75
C VAL A 103 -3.73 8.70 0.60
N ALA A 104 -3.36 9.03 -0.64
CA ALA A 104 -3.65 8.19 -1.79
C ALA A 104 -3.01 6.80 -1.65
N MET A 105 -1.75 6.71 -1.23
CA MET A 105 -1.07 5.43 -0.98
C MET A 105 -1.80 4.57 0.07
N LEU A 106 -2.25 5.19 1.16
CA LEU A 106 -3.05 4.52 2.19
C LEU A 106 -4.36 3.98 1.61
N VAL A 107 -5.11 4.83 0.90
CA VAL A 107 -6.40 4.46 0.30
C VAL A 107 -6.21 3.32 -0.71
N LEU A 108 -5.24 3.42 -1.62
CA LEU A 108 -4.96 2.37 -2.61
C LEU A 108 -4.60 1.04 -1.93
N THR A 109 -3.77 1.09 -0.88
CA THR A 109 -3.43 -0.12 -0.11
C THR A 109 -4.68 -0.74 0.51
N VAL A 110 -5.53 0.06 1.16
CA VAL A 110 -6.77 -0.43 1.79
C VAL A 110 -7.73 -1.02 0.76
N ILE A 111 -7.94 -0.35 -0.38
CA ILE A 111 -8.76 -0.86 -1.47
C ILE A 111 -8.21 -2.21 -1.95
N LYS A 112 -6.90 -2.30 -2.18
CA LYS A 112 -6.29 -3.52 -2.68
C LYS A 112 -6.38 -4.68 -1.68
N ARG A 113 -6.29 -4.40 -0.38
CA ARG A 113 -6.52 -5.38 0.68
C ARG A 113 -7.96 -5.87 0.70
N LEU A 114 -8.94 -4.97 0.61
CA LEU A 114 -10.37 -5.31 0.57
C LEU A 114 -10.75 -6.14 -0.66
N GLU A 115 -10.21 -5.76 -1.83
CA GLU A 115 -10.43 -6.50 -3.08
C GLU A 115 -9.89 -7.93 -3.00
N ALA A 116 -8.76 -8.14 -2.29
CA ALA A 116 -8.07 -9.41 -2.17
C ALA A 116 -7.90 -10.12 -3.54
N ASN A 117 -7.50 -9.37 -4.58
CA ASN A 117 -7.39 -9.89 -5.95
C ASN A 117 -8.70 -10.55 -6.47
N ARG A 118 -9.85 -9.99 -6.12
CA ARG A 118 -11.19 -10.45 -6.53
C ARG A 118 -11.55 -11.85 -6.02
N GLU A 119 -10.91 -12.25 -4.93
CA GLU A 119 -11.21 -13.49 -4.24
C GLU A 119 -12.63 -13.45 -3.65
N PRO A 120 -13.48 -14.46 -3.92
CA PRO A 120 -14.82 -14.51 -3.37
C PRO A 120 -14.80 -14.58 -1.85
N LEU A 121 -15.87 -14.11 -1.22
CA LEU A 121 -16.03 -14.25 0.22
C LEU A 121 -16.19 -15.73 0.59
N PRO A 122 -15.48 -16.23 1.61
CA PRO A 122 -15.62 -17.61 2.05
C PRO A 122 -17.05 -17.88 2.54
N PRO A 123 -17.63 -19.04 2.20
CA PRO A 123 -18.97 -19.40 2.63
C PRO A 123 -19.04 -19.56 4.16
N GLY A 124 -20.19 -19.20 4.75
CA GLY A 124 -20.46 -19.41 6.18
C GLY A 124 -19.82 -18.41 7.14
N ARG A 125 -19.24 -17.30 6.64
CA ARG A 125 -18.78 -16.18 7.49
C ARG A 125 -19.51 -14.88 7.17
N GLU A 126 -19.67 -14.06 8.20
CA GLU A 126 -20.20 -12.70 8.08
C GLU A 126 -19.27 -11.83 7.21
N ARG A 127 -19.85 -11.04 6.31
CA ARG A 127 -19.09 -10.25 5.34
C ARG A 127 -18.11 -9.29 6.02
N TRP A 128 -18.56 -8.61 7.08
CA TRP A 128 -17.76 -7.61 7.78
C TRP A 128 -16.52 -8.22 8.45
N GLU A 129 -16.62 -9.46 8.95
CA GLU A 129 -15.47 -10.14 9.57
C GLU A 129 -14.38 -10.43 8.55
N VAL A 130 -14.77 -10.87 7.36
CA VAL A 130 -13.82 -11.15 6.28
C VAL A 130 -13.16 -9.85 5.82
N LEU A 131 -13.93 -8.78 5.63
CA LEU A 131 -13.39 -7.47 5.24
C LEU A 131 -12.45 -6.89 6.31
N ALA A 132 -12.78 -7.02 7.59
CA ALA A 132 -11.90 -6.59 8.69
C ALA A 132 -10.57 -7.37 8.70
N ARG A 133 -10.62 -8.70 8.47
CA ARG A 133 -9.42 -9.54 8.36
C ARG A 133 -8.60 -9.18 7.12
N ARG A 134 -9.23 -8.96 5.97
CA ARG A 134 -8.56 -8.48 4.75
C ARG A 134 -7.79 -7.18 5.00
N VAL A 135 -8.41 -6.20 5.67
CA VAL A 135 -7.73 -4.94 5.98
C VAL A 135 -6.59 -5.15 6.98
N LEU A 136 -6.84 -5.77 8.13
CA LEU A 136 -5.88 -5.83 9.23
C LEU A 136 -4.76 -6.87 9.00
N LEU A 137 -5.14 -8.06 8.52
CA LEU A 137 -4.25 -9.22 8.40
C LEU A 137 -3.83 -9.50 6.95
N ASP A 138 -4.40 -8.79 5.99
CA ASP A 138 -4.10 -8.93 4.57
C ASP A 138 -4.42 -10.35 4.02
N ARG A 139 -5.44 -10.98 4.64
CA ARG A 139 -5.90 -12.36 4.41
C ARG A 139 -7.32 -12.57 4.95
N ASP A 140 -7.98 -13.63 4.50
CA ASP A 140 -9.37 -13.95 4.85
C ASP A 140 -9.49 -14.82 6.12
N ILE A 141 -8.43 -15.60 6.41
CA ILE A 141 -8.39 -16.59 7.50
C ILE A 141 -7.32 -16.16 8.51
N GLN A 142 -7.59 -16.37 9.81
CA GLN A 142 -6.67 -15.97 10.87
C GLN A 142 -5.42 -16.87 10.93
N ASP A 143 -5.60 -18.16 10.69
CA ASP A 143 -4.52 -19.14 10.70
C ASP A 143 -3.62 -18.98 9.45
N TRP A 144 -2.32 -18.87 9.69
CA TRP A 144 -1.32 -18.65 8.65
C TRP A 144 -1.03 -19.93 7.88
N GLU A 145 -0.97 -21.09 8.53
CA GLU A 145 -0.61 -22.35 7.88
C GLU A 145 -1.68 -22.76 6.86
N SER A 146 -2.95 -22.73 7.26
CA SER A 146 -4.05 -23.00 6.33
C SER A 146 -4.14 -22.00 5.17
N TRP A 147 -3.81 -20.73 5.39
CA TRP A 147 -3.79 -19.72 4.33
C TRP A 147 -2.59 -19.91 3.38
N ALA A 148 -1.38 -20.17 3.92
CA ALA A 148 -0.16 -20.30 3.13
C ALA A 148 -0.12 -21.57 2.27
N HIS A 149 -0.79 -22.64 2.70
CA HIS A 149 -0.86 -23.90 1.98
C HIS A 149 -2.12 -24.07 1.13
N ARG A 150 -2.98 -23.05 1.07
CA ARG A 150 -4.14 -23.04 0.18
C ARG A 150 -3.67 -23.08 -1.27
N ARG A 151 -4.15 -24.08 -2.02
CA ARG A 151 -4.02 -24.07 -3.47
C ARG A 151 -5.14 -23.17 -4.04
N PRO A 152 -4.82 -22.20 -4.91
CA PRO A 152 -5.86 -21.56 -5.70
C PRO A 152 -6.55 -22.65 -6.55
N GLU A 153 -7.87 -22.66 -6.52
CA GLU A 153 -8.70 -23.50 -7.39
C GLU A 153 -8.63 -23.00 -8.85
#